data_AF-A0A529A9I3-F1
#
_entry.id   AF-A0A529A9I3-F1
#
_cell.length_a   1.000
_cell.length_b   1.000
_cell.length_c   1.000
_cell.angle_alpha   90.00
_cell.angle_beta   90.00
_cell.angle_gamma   90.00
#
_symmetry.space_group_name_H-M   'P 1'
#
loop_
_entity.id
_entity.type
_entity.pdbx_description
1 polymer ?
#
loop_
_entity_poly.entity_id
_entity_poly.type
_entity_poly.pdbx_seq_one_letter_code
_entity_poly.pdbx_strand_id
1 'polypeptide(L)' 'RLLIVGAMAVVRWAARKGQPEGSWLARMLARKPPMLVAIALANKMARSAWAMLTKRENYRDPAAASA' A
#
# COMPACT_ATOMS: atom_id res chain seq x y z
N ARG A 1 -2.36 15.11 -0.29
CA ARG A 1 -3.51 14.28 0.17
C ARG A 1 -3.89 13.14 -0.79
N LEU A 2 -3.45 13.15 -2.05
CA LEU A 2 -3.81 12.13 -3.07
C LEU A 2 -3.47 10.69 -2.64
N LEU A 3 -2.31 10.47 -2.02
CA LEU A 3 -1.90 9.12 -1.55
C LEU A 3 -2.87 8.53 -0.52
N ILE A 4 -3.46 9.35 0.35
CA ILE A 4 -4.41 8.90 1.36
C ILE A 4 -5.72 8.47 0.69
N VAL A 5 -6.18 9.22 -0.31
CA VAL A 5 -7.41 8.87 -1.06
C VAL A 5 -7.23 7.56 -1.82
N GLY A 6 -6.09 7.38 -2.51
CA GLY A 6 -5.75 6.13 -3.18
C GLY A 6 -5.63 4.95 -2.20
N ALA A 7 -4.95 5.15 -1.08
CA ALA A 7 -4.83 4.12 -0.05
C ALA A 7 -6.19 3.74 0.57
N MET A 8 -7.08 4.70 0.78
CA MET A 8 -8.44 4.45 1.24
C MET A 8 -9.26 3.64 0.23
N ALA A 9 -9.10 3.89 -1.06
CA ALA A 9 -9.76 3.09 -2.11
C ALA A 9 -9.29 1.62 -2.07
N VAL A 10 -7.98 1.39 -1.97
CA VAL A 10 -7.38 0.05 -1.87
C VAL A 10 -7.84 -0.67 -0.60
N VAL A 11 -7.80 -0.01 0.55
CA VAL A 11 -8.26 -0.59 1.83
C VAL A 11 -9.75 -0.92 1.80
N ARG A 12 -10.57 -0.03 1.23
CA ARG A 12 -12.02 -0.26 1.13
C ARG A 12 -12.38 -1.35 0.14
N TRP A 13 -11.56 -1.56 -0.90
CA TRP A 13 -11.70 -2.71 -1.80
C TRP A 13 -11.29 -4.00 -1.09
N ALA A 14 -10.13 -3.99 -0.42
CA ALA A 14 -9.59 -5.10 0.36
C ALA A 14 -10.55 -5.60 1.46
N ALA A 15 -11.20 -4.68 2.17
CA ALA A 15 -12.17 -5.02 3.19
C ALA A 15 -13.47 -5.62 2.63
N ARG A 16 -13.84 -5.30 1.38
CA ARG A 16 -15.10 -5.76 0.76
C ARG A 16 -14.96 -7.03 -0.08
N LYS A 17 -13.87 -7.16 -0.84
CA LYS A 17 -13.63 -8.25 -1.79
C LYS A 17 -12.69 -9.32 -1.22
N GLY A 18 -12.17 -9.11 -0.02
CA GLY A 18 -11.09 -9.92 0.53
C GLY A 18 -9.73 -9.54 -0.08
N GLN A 19 -8.68 -10.08 0.52
CA GLN A 19 -7.31 -9.98 0.04
C GLN A 19 -6.71 -11.38 -0.04
N PRO A 20 -5.68 -11.59 -0.88
CA PRO A 20 -4.93 -12.83 -0.88
C PRO A 20 -4.52 -13.19 0.55
N GLU A 21 -4.79 -14.43 0.95
CA GLU A 21 -4.42 -14.93 2.27
C GLU A 21 -2.92 -14.75 2.51
N GLY A 22 -2.55 -14.29 3.71
CA GLY A 22 -1.16 -13.99 4.06
C GLY A 22 -0.63 -12.61 3.60
N SER A 23 -1.37 -11.87 2.75
CA SER A 23 -0.95 -10.53 2.34
C SER A 23 -0.78 -9.59 3.54
N TRP A 24 0.17 -8.65 3.44
CA TRP A 24 0.41 -7.64 4.49
C TRP A 24 -0.86 -6.85 4.82
N LEU A 25 -1.65 -6.51 3.81
CA LEU A 25 -2.88 -5.74 3.97
C LEU A 25 -3.96 -6.55 4.69
N ALA A 26 -4.13 -7.84 4.38
CA ALA A 26 -5.05 -8.73 5.10
C ALA A 26 -4.68 -8.83 6.58
N ARG A 27 -3.39 -9.05 6.89
CA ARG A 27 -2.90 -9.14 8.28
C ARG A 27 -3.10 -7.85 9.05
N MET A 28 -2.97 -6.69 8.40
CA MET A 28 -3.20 -5.40 9.05
C MET A 28 -4.68 -5.11 9.26
N LEU A 29 -5.54 -5.45 8.29
CA LEU A 29 -6.99 -5.27 8.44
C LEU A 29 -7.59 -6.20 9.51
N ALA A 30 -6.99 -7.38 9.73
CA ALA A 30 -7.38 -8.26 10.82
C ALA A 30 -7.06 -7.72 12.22
N ARG A 31 -6.12 -6.77 12.35
CA ARG A 31 -5.60 -6.31 13.65
C ARG A 31 -5.89 -4.84 13.97
N LYS A 32 -6.17 -4.01 12.95
CA LYS A 32 -6.26 -2.55 13.10
C LYS A 32 -7.42 -1.96 12.29
N PRO A 33 -8.00 -0.84 12.74
CA PRO A 33 -9.06 -0.17 12.01
C PRO A 33 -8.58 0.31 10.63
N PRO A 34 -9.45 0.26 9.61
CA PRO A 34 -9.08 0.48 8.20
C PRO A 34 -8.46 1.86 7.93
N MET A 35 -8.85 2.89 8.70
CA MET A 35 -8.26 4.23 8.57
C MET A 35 -6.75 4.23 8.88
N LEU A 36 -6.33 3.53 9.93
CA LEU A 36 -4.90 3.42 10.28
C LEU A 36 -4.14 2.60 9.24
N VAL A 37 -4.79 1.59 8.67
CA VAL A 37 -4.22 0.79 7.57
C VAL A 37 -4.00 1.66 6.33
N ALA A 38 -4.95 2.52 5.99
CA ALA A 38 -4.83 3.42 4.85
C ALA A 38 -3.71 4.45 5.03
N ILE A 39 -3.55 5.01 6.23
CA ILE A 39 -2.43 5.92 6.52
C ILE A 39 -1.09 5.19 6.39
N ALA A 40 -0.97 3.98 6.93
CA ALA A 40 0.24 3.18 6.80
C ALA A 40 0.56 2.82 5.34
N LEU A 41 -0.47 2.49 4.56
CA LEU A 41 -0.34 2.21 3.13
C LEU A 41 0.10 3.46 2.34
N ALA A 42 -0.48 4.62 2.64
CA ALA A 42 -0.07 5.89 2.06
C ALA A 42 1.39 6.23 2.41
N ASN A 43 1.83 5.97 3.65
CA ASN A 43 3.23 6.17 4.05
C ASN A 43 4.18 5.18 3.34
N LYS A 44 3.74 3.95 3.10
CA LYS A 44 4.49 2.98 2.28
C LYS A 44 4.67 3.50 0.85
N MET A 45 3.61 3.98 0.21
CA MET A 45 3.66 4.57 -1.13
C MET A 45 4.55 5.81 -1.19
N ALA A 46 4.46 6.69 -0.18
CA ALA A 46 5.31 7.87 -0.07
C ALA A 46 6.80 7.51 0.02
N ARG A 47 7.16 6.48 0.82
CA ARG A 47 8.54 5.99 0.90
C ARG A 47 9.05 5.41 -0.42
N SER A 48 8.22 4.66 -1.14
CA SER A 48 8.58 4.17 -2.48
C SER A 48 8.81 5.33 -3.45
N ALA A 49 7.92 6.32 -3.47
CA ALA A 49 8.08 7.52 -4.30
C ALA A 49 9.35 8.30 -3.94
N TRP A 50 9.62 8.47 -2.64
CA TRP A 50 10.83 9.13 -2.17
C TRP A 50 12.10 8.37 -2.55
N ALA A 51 12.12 7.04 -2.43
CA ALA A 51 13.26 6.23 -2.85
C ALA A 51 13.52 6.35 -4.36
N MET A 52 12.47 6.37 -5.18
CA MET A 52 12.61 6.59 -6.63
C MET A 52 13.16 7.99 -6.92
N LEU A 53 12.62 9.02 -6.27
CA LEU A 53 13.02 10.41 -6.49
C LEU A 53 14.48 10.65 -6.08
N THR A 54 14.91 10.07 -4.96
CA THR A 54 16.29 10.20 -4.45
C THR A 54 17.30 9.45 -5.32
N LYS A 55 16.92 8.27 -5.84
CA LYS A 55 17.80 7.48 -6.72
C LYS A 55 17.70 7.86 -8.20
N ARG A 56 16.78 8.74 -8.58
CA ARG A 56 16.43 9.07 -9.98
C ARG A 56 16.15 7.83 -10.82
N GLU A 57 15.55 6.82 -10.21
CA GLU A 57 15.20 5.55 -10.85
C GLU A 57 13.76 5.60 -11.34
N ASN A 58 13.51 4.98 -12.50
CA ASN A 58 12.15 4.78 -13.00
C ASN A 58 11.40 3.79 -12.09
N TYR A 59 10.06 3.91 -12.08
CA TYR A 59 9.20 2.97 -11.38
C TYR A 59 9.49 1.54 -11.85
N ARG A 60 9.96 0.70 -10.93
CA ARG A 60 10.09 -0.73 -11.10
C ARG A 60 8.96 -1.37 -10.34
N ASP A 61 8.16 -2.18 -11.03
CA ASP A 61 7.09 -2.92 -10.37
C ASP A 61 7.72 -3.83 -9.30
N PRO A 62 7.42 -3.62 -8.01
CA PRO A 62 7.99 -4.44 -6.95
C PRO A 62 7.58 -5.91 -7.05
N ALA A 63 6.50 -6.26 -7.76
CA ALA A 63 6.14 -7.64 -8.06
C ALA A 63 7.02 -8.25 -9.17
N ALA A 64 7.47 -7.43 -10.12
CA ALA A 64 8.40 -7.86 -11.18
C ALA A 64 9.87 -7.87 -10.72
N ALA A 65 10.22 -7.06 -9.72
CA ALA A 65 11.58 -6.99 -9.17
C ALA A 65 11.93 -8.14 -8.20
N SER A 66 10.94 -8.94 -7.78
CA SER A 66 11.11 -10.11 -6.90
C SER A 66 11.08 -11.46 -7.64
N ALA A 67 11.06 -11.44 -8.97
CA ALA A 67 11.25 -12.61 -9.83
C ALA A 67 12.73 -12.76 -10.21
#